data_AF-A0A7G9YV75-F1
#
_entry.id   AF-A0A7G9YV75-F1
#
_cell.length_a   1.000
_cell.length_b   1.000
_cell.length_c   1.000
_cell.angle_alpha   90.00
_cell.angle_beta   90.00
_cell.angle_gamma   90.00
#
_symmetry.space_group_name_H-M   'P 1'
#
loop_
_entity.id
_entity.type
_entity.pdbx_description
1 polymer ?
#
loop_
_entity_poly.entity_id
_entity_poly.type
_entity_poly.pdbx_seq_one_letter_code
_entity_poly.pdbx_strand_id
1 'polypeptide(L)'
;MVDADGPANRVEVFKRVDVHIAKEIKSKVEVIILDYELEEWICYSFGMHFAGDKPSKALNERCKEKRGSKRGYKKWQLPKFVENLDINALRRNCRSFEEFVSILLAGK
;
A
#
# COMPACT_ATOMS: atom_id res chain seq x y z
N MET A 1 8.13 6.58 -0.14
CA MET A 1 7.40 5.31 0.08
C MET A 1 8.00 4.25 -0.81
N VAL A 2 8.16 3.03 -0.30
CA VAL A 2 8.58 1.84 -1.05
C VAL A 2 7.79 0.63 -0.54
N ASP A 3 7.53 -0.37 -1.38
CA ASP A 3 6.89 -1.63 -0.93
C ASP A 3 7.93 -2.69 -0.56
N ALA A 4 7.55 -3.56 0.37
CA ALA A 4 8.41 -4.62 0.90
C ALA A 4 8.21 -5.98 0.21
N ASP A 5 7.26 -6.10 -0.73
CA ASP A 5 6.80 -7.38 -1.27
C ASP A 5 6.48 -8.42 -0.17
N GLY A 6 5.94 -7.94 0.95
CA GLY A 6 5.56 -8.73 2.12
C GLY A 6 6.03 -8.14 3.46
N PRO A 7 5.25 -8.33 4.54
CA PRO A 7 5.54 -7.74 5.85
C PRO A 7 6.84 -8.22 6.49
N ALA A 8 7.34 -9.40 6.11
CA ALA A 8 8.59 -9.97 6.62
C ALA A 8 9.84 -9.20 6.16
N ASN A 9 9.76 -8.54 5.00
CA ASN A 9 10.91 -7.92 4.36
C ASN A 9 11.11 -6.46 4.79
N ARG A 10 10.18 -5.88 5.57
CA ARG A 10 10.17 -4.44 5.93
C ARG A 10 11.51 -3.93 6.46
N VAL A 11 12.12 -4.68 7.39
CA VAL A 11 13.36 -4.26 8.05
C VAL A 11 14.52 -4.24 7.07
N GLU A 12 14.61 -5.25 6.20
CA GLU A 12 15.63 -5.30 5.16
C GLU A 12 15.46 -4.17 4.15
N VAL A 13 14.22 -3.95 3.69
CA VAL A 13 13.91 -2.90 2.72
C VAL A 13 14.16 -1.51 3.30
N PHE A 14 13.82 -1.27 4.57
CA PHE A 14 14.16 -0.03 5.26
C PHE A 14 15.68 0.20 5.27
N LYS A 15 16.49 -0.81 5.66
CA LYS A 15 17.96 -0.68 5.65
C LYS A 15 18.50 -0.34 4.26
N ARG A 16 17.92 -0.93 3.21
CA ARG A 16 18.29 -0.64 1.82
C ARG A 16 17.92 0.77 1.39
N VAL A 17 16.83 1.35 1.90
CA VAL A 17 16.49 2.76 1.64
C VAL A 17 17.36 3.70 2.47
N ASP A 18 17.58 3.37 3.74
CA ASP A 18 18.27 4.21 4.72
C ASP A 18 19.70 4.57 4.30
N VAL A 19 20.41 3.65 3.63
CA VAL A 19 21.77 3.89 3.10
C VAL A 19 21.82 4.97 2.01
N HIS A 20 20.69 5.29 1.38
CA HIS A 20 20.60 6.33 0.36
C HIS A 20 20.19 7.71 0.93
N ILE A 21 19.88 7.78 2.23
CA ILE A 21 19.50 9.04 2.89
C ILE A 21 20.77 9.68 3.46
N ALA A 22 21.11 10.86 2.94
CA ALA A 22 22.25 11.62 3.42
C ALA A 22 22.08 11.96 4.91
N LYS A 23 23.16 11.87 5.69
CA LYS A 23 23.12 12.01 7.16
C LYS A 23 22.56 13.37 7.57
N GLU A 24 22.81 14.40 6.78
CA GLU A 24 22.46 15.80 7.04
C GLU A 24 20.95 16.07 6.94
N ILE A 25 20.22 15.25 6.18
CA ILE A 25 18.78 15.40 5.98
C ILE A 25 17.96 14.32 6.67
N LYS A 26 18.62 13.36 7.33
CA LYS A 26 17.96 12.18 7.90
C LYS A 26 16.85 12.52 8.90
N SER A 27 17.01 13.61 9.67
CA SER A 27 15.99 14.11 10.60
C SER A 27 14.80 14.81 9.92
N LYS A 28 14.86 15.03 8.60
CA LYS A 28 13.82 15.69 7.79
C LYS A 28 13.13 14.71 6.84
N VAL A 29 13.48 13.43 6.89
CA VAL A 29 13.00 12.40 5.97
C VAL A 29 12.30 11.31 6.76
N GLU A 30 11.02 11.12 6.46
CA GLU A 30 10.24 9.99 6.95
C GLU A 30 10.15 8.92 5.86
N VAL A 31 10.55 7.70 6.21
CA VAL A 31 10.51 6.55 5.28
C VAL A 31 9.32 5.67 5.64
N ILE A 32 8.30 5.72 4.79
CA ILE A 32 7.16 4.82 4.88
C ILE A 32 7.44 3.59 4.02
N ILE A 33 7.48 2.43 4.67
CA ILE A 33 7.55 1.12 4.02
C ILE A 33 6.13 0.56 3.95
N LEU A 34 5.67 0.21 2.76
CA LEU A 34 4.43 -0.52 2.58
C LEU A 34 4.65 -2.01 2.73
N ASP A 35 3.71 -2.73 3.33
CA ASP A 35 3.79 -4.20 3.43
C ASP A 35 3.70 -4.81 2.03
N TYR A 36 2.81 -4.30 1.19
CA TYR A 36 2.70 -4.61 -0.23
C TYR A 36 2.51 -3.31 -1.05
N GLU A 37 1.98 -3.42 -2.26
CA GLU A 37 1.70 -2.28 -3.14
C GLU A 37 0.44 -1.51 -2.67
N LEU A 38 0.16 -0.31 -3.20
CA LEU A 38 -1.03 0.49 -2.84
C LEU A 38 -2.36 -0.26 -3.07
N GLU A 39 -2.36 -1.24 -3.95
CA GLU A 39 -3.45 -2.18 -4.18
C GLU A 39 -3.88 -2.91 -2.91
N GLU A 40 -2.99 -3.08 -1.92
CA GLU A 40 -3.32 -3.57 -0.58
C GLU A 40 -4.45 -2.74 0.04
N TRP A 41 -4.35 -1.42 -0.03
CA TRP A 41 -5.33 -0.52 0.57
C TRP A 41 -6.70 -0.64 -0.11
N ILE A 42 -6.68 -0.80 -1.44
CA ILE A 42 -7.90 -1.00 -2.21
C ILE A 42 -8.54 -2.35 -1.84
N CYS A 43 -7.75 -3.41 -1.73
CA CYS A 43 -8.21 -4.74 -1.33
C CYS A 43 -8.82 -4.72 0.08
N TYR A 44 -8.16 -4.12 1.07
CA TYR A 44 -8.70 -3.99 2.43
C TYR A 44 -10.01 -3.19 2.46
N SER A 45 -10.10 -2.11 1.68
CA SER A 45 -11.33 -1.30 1.60
C SER A 45 -12.50 -2.06 0.98
N PHE A 46 -12.22 -3.04 0.11
CA PHE A 46 -13.22 -3.95 -0.44
C PHE A 46 -13.48 -5.19 0.42
N GLY A 47 -12.86 -5.32 1.60
CA GLY A 47 -12.96 -6.51 2.43
C GLY A 47 -12.36 -7.76 1.78
N MET A 48 -11.39 -7.58 0.87
CA MET A 48 -10.74 -8.68 0.15
C MET A 48 -9.55 -9.20 0.95
N HIS A 49 -9.53 -10.50 1.18
CA HIS A 49 -8.35 -11.20 1.68
C HIS A 49 -7.56 -11.76 0.49
N PHE A 50 -6.26 -11.47 0.43
CA PHE A 50 -5.37 -11.94 -0.62
C PHE A 50 -4.50 -13.13 -0.20
N ALA A 51 -4.71 -13.71 0.99
CA ALA A 51 -4.22 -15.04 1.44
C ALA A 51 -2.75 -15.41 1.12
N GLY A 52 -1.85 -14.41 1.10
CA GLY A 52 -0.44 -14.60 0.77
C GLY A 52 -0.07 -14.44 -0.72
N ASP A 53 -1.04 -14.14 -1.59
CA ASP A 53 -0.80 -13.70 -2.97
C ASP A 53 -0.69 -12.17 -3.05
N LYS A 54 -0.23 -11.65 -4.19
CA LYS A 54 -0.03 -10.20 -4.38
C LYS A 54 -1.37 -9.45 -4.45
N PRO A 55 -1.55 -8.33 -3.72
CA PRO A 55 -2.77 -7.52 -3.80
C PRO A 55 -3.13 -7.08 -5.22
N SER A 56 -2.13 -6.78 -6.05
CA SER A 56 -2.33 -6.43 -7.46
C SER A 56 -2.99 -7.54 -8.27
N LYS A 57 -2.71 -8.82 -7.99
CA LYS A 57 -3.40 -9.95 -8.64
C LYS A 57 -4.83 -10.09 -8.13
N ALA A 58 -5.04 -10.02 -6.82
CA ALA A 58 -6.37 -10.10 -6.22
C ALA A 58 -7.30 -9.00 -6.77
N LEU A 59 -6.81 -7.75 -6.82
CA LEU A 59 -7.56 -6.63 -7.39
C LEU A 59 -7.83 -6.83 -8.89
N ASN A 60 -6.89 -7.42 -9.62
CA ASN A 60 -7.04 -7.69 -11.05
C ASN A 60 -8.15 -8.70 -11.33
N GLU A 61 -8.18 -9.81 -10.58
CA GLU A 61 -9.26 -10.81 -10.71
C GLU A 61 -10.62 -10.23 -10.32
N ARG A 62 -10.68 -9.50 -9.20
CA ARG A 62 -11.91 -8.79 -8.81
C ARG A 62 -12.44 -7.85 -9.90
N CYS A 63 -11.55 -7.10 -10.55
CA CYS A 63 -11.92 -6.21 -11.65
C CYS A 63 -12.42 -6.96 -12.89
N LYS A 64 -11.83 -8.12 -13.20
CA LYS A 64 -12.30 -8.99 -14.29
C LYS A 64 -13.71 -9.52 -14.01
N GLU A 65 -13.90 -10.07 -12.82
CA GLU A 65 -15.18 -10.62 -12.36
C GLU A 65 -16.29 -9.56 -12.39
N LYS A 66 -16.05 -8.39 -11.76
CA LYS A 66 -17.04 -7.30 -11.68
C LYS A 66 -17.46 -6.77 -13.05
N ARG A 67 -16.58 -6.82 -14.04
CA ARG A 67 -16.84 -6.34 -15.41
C ARG A 67 -17.33 -7.44 -16.36
N GLY A 68 -17.36 -8.69 -15.93
CA GLY A 68 -17.58 -9.84 -16.82
C GLY A 68 -16.57 -9.92 -17.98
N SER A 69 -15.33 -9.45 -17.76
CA SER A 69 -14.33 -9.28 -18.82
C SER A 69 -13.02 -9.96 -18.46
N LYS A 70 -12.33 -10.53 -19.46
CA LYS A 70 -10.96 -11.04 -19.28
C LYS A 70 -9.93 -9.92 -19.04
N ARG A 71 -10.30 -8.65 -19.27
CA ARG A 71 -9.43 -7.49 -19.05
C ARG A 71 -9.61 -6.97 -17.63
N GLY A 72 -8.57 -7.13 -16.81
CA GLY A 72 -8.52 -6.49 -15.49
C GLY A 72 -8.23 -5.00 -15.56
N TYR A 73 -7.85 -4.41 -14.42
CA TYR A 73 -7.49 -2.99 -14.37
C TYR A 73 -6.09 -2.75 -14.93
N LYS A 74 -5.78 -1.48 -15.18
CA LYS A 74 -4.43 -1.01 -15.51
C LYS A 74 -3.94 -0.10 -14.38
N LYS A 75 -2.64 -0.09 -14.05
CA LYS A 75 -2.09 0.70 -12.93
C LYS A 75 -2.44 2.20 -12.98
N TRP A 76 -2.53 2.80 -14.17
CA TRP A 76 -2.98 4.20 -14.31
C TRP A 76 -4.44 4.43 -13.87
N GLN A 77 -5.22 3.37 -13.66
CA GLN A 77 -6.60 3.43 -13.15
C GLN A 77 -6.68 3.38 -11.62
N LEU A 78 -5.57 3.19 -10.88
CA LEU A 78 -5.57 3.18 -9.42
C LEU A 78 -6.27 4.41 -8.78
N PRO A 79 -6.11 5.64 -9.31
CA PRO A 79 -6.84 6.80 -8.78
C PRO A 79 -8.37 6.67 -8.84
N LYS A 80 -8.93 5.81 -9.70
CA LYS A 80 -10.39 5.61 -9.80
C LYS A 80 -10.97 4.88 -8.58
N PHE A 81 -10.13 4.26 -7.76
CA PHE A 81 -10.56 3.53 -6.57
C PHE A 81 -10.57 4.41 -5.30
N VAL A 82 -10.19 5.69 -5.40
CA VAL A 82 -10.13 6.60 -4.24
C VAL A 82 -11.48 6.70 -3.53
N GLU A 83 -12.57 6.86 -4.29
CA GLU A 83 -13.95 6.91 -3.76
C GLU A 83 -14.41 5.59 -3.12
N ASN A 84 -13.63 4.51 -3.29
CA ASN A 84 -13.91 3.21 -2.71
C ASN A 84 -13.07 2.92 -1.46
N LEU A 85 -12.16 3.82 -1.07
CA LEU A 85 -11.33 3.61 0.11
C LEU A 85 -12.15 3.76 1.39
N ASP A 86 -12.15 2.73 2.23
CA ASP A 86 -12.69 2.80 3.59
C ASP A 86 -11.53 3.14 4.53
N ILE A 87 -11.36 4.44 4.77
CA ILE A 87 -10.29 4.98 5.62
C ILE A 87 -10.33 4.34 7.02
N ASN A 88 -11.52 4.11 7.58
CA ASN A 88 -11.65 3.54 8.91
C ASN A 88 -11.22 2.07 8.94
N ALA A 89 -11.59 1.29 7.92
CA ALA A 89 -11.12 -0.09 7.78
C ALA A 89 -9.60 -0.15 7.57
N LEU A 90 -9.04 0.77 6.79
CA LEU A 90 -7.60 0.84 6.53
C LEU A 90 -6.80 1.14 7.78
N ARG A 91 -7.19 2.14 8.57
CA ARG A 91 -6.53 2.48 9.84
C ARG A 91 -6.52 1.33 10.84
N ARG A 92 -7.57 0.48 10.82
CA ARG A 92 -7.67 -0.69 11.71
C ARG A 92 -6.89 -1.90 11.24
N ASN A 93 -6.83 -2.14 9.93
CA ASN A 93 -6.41 -3.43 9.37
C ASN A 93 -5.11 -3.36 8.54
N CYS A 94 -4.66 -2.16 8.18
CA CYS A 94 -3.50 -1.96 7.32
C CYS A 94 -2.45 -1.10 8.04
N ARG A 95 -1.43 -1.75 8.59
CA ARG A 95 -0.33 -1.10 9.32
C ARG A 95 0.34 0.00 8.49
N SER A 96 0.66 -0.29 7.23
CA SER A 96 1.35 0.65 6.34
C SER A 96 0.52 1.92 6.09
N PHE A 97 -0.80 1.80 6.05
CA PHE A 97 -1.71 2.94 5.93
C PHE A 97 -1.76 3.76 7.22
N GLU A 98 -1.86 3.12 8.38
CA GLU A 98 -1.89 3.86 9.66
C GLU A 98 -0.58 4.61 9.91
N GLU A 99 0.57 4.00 9.58
CA GLU A 99 1.88 4.68 9.62
C GLU A 99 1.90 5.90 8.69
N PHE A 100 1.44 5.74 7.45
CA PHE A 100 1.33 6.85 6.49
C PHE A 100 0.47 8.00 7.02
N VAL A 101 -0.72 7.70 7.54
CA VAL A 101 -1.63 8.72 8.08
C VAL A 101 -1.05 9.38 9.33
N SER A 102 -0.42 8.60 10.23
CA SER A 102 0.18 9.14 11.45
C SER A 102 1.29 10.14 11.13
N ILE A 103 2.17 9.81 10.19
CA ILE A 103 3.24 10.71 9.73
C ILE A 103 2.65 11.96 9.06
N LEU A 104 1.65 11.77 8.19
CA LEU A 104 0.99 12.88 7.50
C LEU A 104 0.31 13.86 8.46
N LEU A 105 -0.25 13.36 9.56
CA LEU A 105 -0.91 14.19 10.58
C LEU A 105 0.07 14.79 11.60
N ALA A 106 1.18 14.11 11.89
CA ALA A 106 2.23 14.61 12.79
C ALA A 106 3.07 15.75 12.17
N GLY A 107 3.12 15.84 10.84
CA GLY A 107 3.77 16.92 10.10
C GLY A 107 2.95 18.22 10.00
N LYS A 108 1.94 18.41 10.84
CA LYS A 108 1.16 19.65 10.99
C LYS A 108 1.49 20.36 12.29
#